data_AF-A0A817N7G1-F1
#
_entry.id   AF-A0A817N7G1-F1
#
_cell.length_a   1.000
_cell.length_b   1.000
_cell.length_c   1.000
_cell.angle_alpha   90.00
_cell.angle_beta   90.00
_cell.angle_gamma   90.00
#
_symmetry.space_group_name_H-M   'P 1'
#
loop_
_entity.id
_entity.type
_entity.pdbx_description
1 polymer ?
#
loop_
_entity_poly.entity_id
_entity_poly.type
_entity_poly.pdbx_seq_one_letter_code
_entity_poly.pdbx_strand_id
1 'polypeptide(L)' 'ARNRVGGRVSTDTTIFGINTSIDLGAQWLHHYRPENPLRPSI' A
#
# COMPACT_ATOMS: atom_id res chain seq x y z
N ALA A 1 -1.18 -14.76 13.04
CA ALA A 1 -2.13 -13.75 12.54
C ALA A 1 -1.76 -12.37 13.10
N ARG A 2 -2.23 -11.27 12.49
CA ARG A 2 -2.01 -9.90 13.00
C ARG A 2 -3.33 -9.25 13.39
N ASN A 3 -3.29 -8.26 14.28
CA ASN A 3 -4.45 -7.45 14.72
C ASN A 3 -4.88 -6.39 13.67
N ARG A 4 -4.66 -6.66 12.38
CA ARG A 4 -5.07 -5.78 11.28
C ARG A 4 -5.23 -6.59 9.98
N VAL A 5 -5.99 -6.04 9.06
CA VAL A 5 -6.14 -6.55 7.69
C VAL A 5 -4.93 -6.17 6.81
N GLY A 6 -4.91 -6.66 5.57
CA GLY A 6 -3.96 -6.24 4.52
C GLY A 6 -2.67 -7.08 4.42
N GLY A 7 -2.34 -7.90 5.42
CA GLY A 7 -1.19 -8.80 5.36
C GLY A 7 0.14 -8.06 5.13
N ARG A 8 0.78 -8.30 3.98
CA ARG A 8 2.04 -7.63 3.57
C ARG A 8 1.84 -6.20 3.07
N VAL A 9 0.60 -5.73 2.89
CA VAL A 9 0.30 -4.31 2.72
C VAL A 9 0.16 -3.72 4.12
N SER A 10 0.98 -2.72 4.44
CA SER A 10 1.10 -2.14 5.78
C SER A 10 1.55 -0.70 5.69
N THR A 11 0.72 0.20 6.16
CA THR A 11 1.03 1.62 6.28
C THR A 11 1.15 1.95 7.76
N ASP A 12 2.30 2.48 8.17
CA ASP A 12 2.46 3.06 9.50
C ASP A 12 1.95 4.50 9.53
N THR A 13 1.20 4.80 10.59
CA THR A 13 0.73 6.16 10.92
C THR A 13 0.97 6.47 12.40
N THR A 14 1.77 5.65 13.09
CA THR A 14 1.89 5.68 14.56
C THR A 14 3.31 5.93 15.01
N ILE A 15 4.29 5.26 14.42
CA ILE A 15 5.70 5.35 14.80
C ILE A 15 6.31 6.65 14.28
N PHE A 16 5.98 7.02 13.05
CA PHE A 16 6.50 8.23 12.40
C PHE A 16 5.57 9.45 12.52
N GLY A 17 4.51 9.32 13.33
CA GLY A 17 3.52 10.35 13.59
C GLY A 17 2.30 10.28 12.66
N ILE A 18 1.15 10.78 13.15
CA ILE A 18 -0.14 10.69 12.45
C ILE A 18 -0.17 11.41 11.10
N ASN A 19 0.67 12.42 10.94
CA ASN A 19 0.79 13.19 9.69
C ASN A 19 1.83 12.60 8.72
N THR A 20 2.48 11.49 9.10
CA THR A 20 3.50 10.84 8.30
C THR A 20 3.03 9.43 7.98
N SER A 21 2.51 9.24 6.77
CA SER A 21 2.09 7.93 6.27
C SER A 21 3.27 7.25 5.57
N ILE A 22 3.73 6.10 6.09
CA ILE A 22 4.85 5.34 5.51
C ILE A 22 4.44 3.90 5.23
N ASP A 23 4.59 3.47 3.97
CA ASP A 23 4.36 2.07 3.59
C ASP A 23 5.57 1.20 3.94
N LEU A 24 5.38 0.22 4.82
CA LEU A 24 6.37 -0.79 5.22
C LEU A 24 6.25 -2.08 4.38
N GLY A 25 5.39 -2.06 3.36
CA GLY A 25 4.93 -3.20 2.59
C GLY A 25 4.89 -2.93 1.10
N ALA A 26 3.81 -3.30 0.44
CA ALA A 26 3.60 -2.92 -0.97
C ALA A 26 3.47 -1.40 -1.10
N GLN A 27 4.33 -0.78 -1.94
CA GLN A 27 4.40 0.67 -2.14
C GLN A 27 4.21 1.08 -3.61
N TRP A 28 4.48 0.19 -4.56
CA TRP A 28 4.50 0.51 -5.98
C TRP A 28 3.36 -0.18 -6.73
N LEU A 29 2.63 0.60 -7.52
CA LEU A 29 1.75 0.05 -8.56
C LEU A 29 2.48 0.08 -9.90
N HIS A 30 2.69 -1.10 -10.48
CA HIS A 30 3.26 -1.21 -11.82
C HIS A 30 2.20 -0.88 -12.88
N HIS A 31 2.07 0.41 -13.21
CA HIS A 31 1.03 0.94 -14.10
C HIS A 31 1.09 0.40 -15.54
N TYR A 32 2.29 0.16 -16.08
CA TYR A 32 2.50 -0.18 -17.49
C TYR A 32 2.19 -1.63 -17.88
N ARG A 33 1.49 -2.39 -17.03
CA ARG A 33 1.02 -3.73 -17.39
C ARG A 33 -0.43 -3.63 -17.84
N PRO A 34 -0.75 -3.90 -19.12
CA PRO A 34 -2.12 -3.88 -19.63
C PRO A 34 -3.08 -4.77 -18.83
N GLU A 35 -2.57 -5.88 -18.29
CA GLU A 35 -3.29 -6.86 -17.48
C GLU A 35 -3.46 -6.48 -16.01
N ASN A 36 -2.90 -5.34 -15.57
CA ASN A 36 -3.00 -4.93 -14.17
C ASN A 36 -4.44 -4.53 -13.83
N PRO A 37 -5.12 -5.25 -12.91
CA PRO A 37 -6.52 -4.98 -12.59
C PRO A 37 -6.74 -3.65 -11.86
N LEU A 38 -5.67 -3.03 -11.36
CA LEU A 38 -5.70 -1.73 -10.69
C LEU A 38 -5.23 -0.59 -11.61
N ARG A 39 -4.99 -0.86 -12.90
CA ARG A 39 -4.65 0.16 -13.88
C ARG A 39 -5.85 1.10 -14.09
N PRO A 40 -5.71 2.43 -13.91
CA PRO A 40 -6.79 3.38 -14.20
C PRO A 40 -7.21 3.34 -15.66
N SER A 41 -8.52 3.35 -15.91
CA SER A 41 -9.10 3.69 -17.20
C SER A 41 -9.06 5.20 -17.35
N ILE A 42 -8.02 5.70 -18.02
CA ILE A 42 -7.98 7.07 -18.56
C ILE A 42 -8.97 7.24 -19.71
#